data_AF-A0A6B3CYE3-F1
#
_entry.id   AF-A0A6B3CYE3-F1
#
_cell.length_a   1.000
_cell.length_b   1.000
_cell.length_c   1.000
_cell.angle_alpha   90.00
_cell.angle_beta   90.00
_cell.angle_gamma   90.00
#
_symmetry.space_group_name_H-M   'P 1'
#
loop_
_entity.id
_entity.type
_entity.pdbx_description
1 polymer ?
#
loop_
_entity_poly.entity_id
_entity_poly.type
_entity_poly.pdbx_seq_one_letter_code
_entity_poly.pdbx_strand_id
1 'polypeptide(L)' 'HPLVAHVRGAGLLLGIVLTEPLAAQVQQAAQDAGILVNAPAPDVVRLMPALNLGDDVVEAFLGALPGILDQAADTA' A
#
# COMPACT_ATOMS: atom_id res chain seq x y z
N HIS A 1 2.74 -11.17 0.09
CA HIS A 1 2.99 -10.77 1.50
C HIS A 1 1.84 -11.27 2.37
N PRO A 2 2.08 -11.83 3.57
CA PRO A 2 1.03 -12.45 4.41
C PRO A 2 -0.09 -11.49 4.84
N LEU A 3 0.25 -10.23 5.11
CA LEU A 3 -0.72 -9.19 5.48
C LEU A 3 -1.71 -8.83 4.36
N VAL A 4 -1.47 -9.26 3.11
CA VAL A 4 -2.35 -8.97 1.97
C VAL A 4 -3.33 -10.11 1.77
N ALA A 5 -4.63 -9.84 1.97
CA ALA A 5 -5.69 -10.81 1.71
C ALA A 5 -5.94 -10.96 0.20
N HIS A 6 -6.16 -9.84 -0.49
CA HIS A 6 -6.34 -9.78 -1.94
C HIS A 6 -6.22 -8.35 -2.46
N VAL A 7 -6.14 -8.19 -3.78
CA VAL A 7 -6.21 -6.88 -4.45
C VAL A 7 -7.48 -6.83 -5.29
N ARG A 8 -8.16 -5.69 -5.26
CA ARG A 8 -9.38 -5.43 -6.04
C ARG A 8 -9.30 -4.10 -6.79
N GLY A 9 -10.15 -3.93 -7.78
CA GLY A 9 -10.17 -2.74 -8.64
C GLY A 9 -9.69 -3.05 -10.05
N ALA A 10 -9.54 -2.01 -10.87
CA ALA A 10 -9.13 -2.12 -12.26
C ALA A 10 -8.32 -0.90 -12.71
N GLY A 11 -7.42 -1.11 -13.68
CA GLY A 11 -6.49 -0.08 -14.12
C GLY A 11 -5.60 0.40 -12.97
N LEU A 12 -5.49 1.72 -12.81
CA LEU A 12 -4.68 2.35 -11.77
C LEU A 12 -5.50 2.79 -10.53
N LEU A 13 -6.72 2.28 -10.37
CA LEU A 13 -7.51 2.46 -9.15
C LEU A 13 -7.62 1.12 -8.44
N LEU A 14 -6.65 0.82 -7.60
CA LEU A 14 -6.50 -0.48 -6.93
C LEU A 14 -6.66 -0.33 -5.41
N GLY A 15 -7.26 -1.33 -4.78
CA GLY A 15 -7.33 -1.48 -3.33
C GLY A 15 -6.61 -2.74 -2.90
N ILE A 16 -5.57 -2.59 -2.09
CA ILE A 16 -4.92 -3.68 -1.37
C ILE A 16 -5.73 -3.91 -0.10
N VAL A 17 -6.38 -5.06 -0.01
CA VAL A 17 -7.14 -5.47 1.18
C VAL A 17 -6.21 -6.26 2.09
N LEU A 18 -6.13 -5.84 3.34
CA LEU A 18 -5.28 -6.42 4.37
C LEU A 18 -6.03 -7.51 5.14
N THR A 19 -5.30 -8.44 5.75
CA THR A 19 -5.88 -9.47 6.62
C THR A 19 -6.29 -8.94 8.00
N GLU A 20 -5.77 -7.77 8.38
CA GLU A 20 -5.94 -7.13 9.68
C GLU A 20 -6.19 -5.63 9.50
N PRO A 21 -6.81 -4.93 10.48
CA PRO A 21 -7.18 -3.52 10.37
C PRO A 21 -5.97 -2.58 10.56
N LEU A 22 -4.92 -2.78 9.76
CA LEU A 22 -3.62 -2.10 9.85
C LEU A 22 -3.38 -1.05 8.76
N ALA A 23 -4.42 -0.62 8.04
CA ALA A 23 -4.26 0.30 6.91
C ALA A 23 -3.67 1.66 7.32
N ALA A 24 -3.94 2.13 8.54
CA ALA A 24 -3.36 3.36 9.08
C ALA A 24 -1.84 3.21 9.32
N GLN A 25 -1.40 2.07 9.84
CA GLN A 25 0.01 1.74 10.06
C GLN A 25 0.74 1.60 8.72
N VAL A 26 0.13 0.92 7.75
CA VAL A 26 0.67 0.82 6.38
C VAL A 26 0.78 2.21 5.74
N GLN A 27 -0.22 3.07 5.91
CA GLN A 27 -0.15 4.45 5.41
C GLN A 27 1.00 5.22 6.06
N GLN A 28 1.19 5.11 7.38
CA GLN A 28 2.29 5.79 8.07
C GLN A 28 3.65 5.27 7.60
N ALA A 29 3.85 3.95 7.57
CA ALA A 29 5.10 3.33 7.10
C ALA A 29 5.40 3.68 5.63
N ALA A 30 4.38 3.73 4.77
CA ALA A 30 4.54 4.20 3.40
C ALA A 30 5.00 5.67 3.35
N GLN A 31 4.38 6.52 4.17
CA GLN A 31 4.75 7.94 4.25
C GLN A 31 6.20 8.12 4.72
N ASP A 32 6.64 7.34 5.72
CA ASP A 32 8.02 7.34 6.21
C ASP A 32 9.01 6.87 5.14
N ALA A 33 8.57 5.96 4.25
CA ALA A 33 9.30 5.53 3.06
C ALA A 33 9.21 6.52 1.87
N GLY A 34 8.55 7.67 2.04
CA GLY A 34 8.40 8.70 1.00
C GLY A 34 7.26 8.45 -0.01
N ILE A 35 6.34 7.54 0.30
CA ILE A 35 5.23 7.13 -0.57
C ILE A 35 3.89 7.51 0.07
N LEU A 36 3.07 8.25 -0.67
CA LEU A 36 1.74 8.63 -0.20
C LEU A 36 0.67 7.66 -0.72
N VAL A 37 -0.07 7.05 0.21
CA VAL A 37 -1.21 6.17 -0.06
C VAL A 37 -2.42 6.60 0.78
N ASN A 38 -3.61 6.15 0.40
CA ASN A 38 -4.83 6.43 1.15
C ASN A 38 -5.27 5.19 1.93
N ALA A 39 -5.65 5.34 3.20
CA ALA A 39 -6.33 4.30 4.00
C ALA A 39 -7.83 4.62 4.20
N PRO A 40 -8.70 4.45 3.19
CA PRO A 40 -10.12 4.82 3.29
C PRO A 40 -10.96 3.91 4.20
N ALA A 41 -10.43 2.75 4.59
CA ALA A 41 -11.05 1.81 5.52
C ALA A 41 -9.95 1.18 6.39
N PRO A 42 -10.29 0.60 7.57
CA PRO A 42 -9.30 0.05 8.50
C PRO A 42 -8.37 -1.00 7.89
N ASP A 43 -8.83 -1.74 6.89
CA ASP A 43 -8.15 -2.86 6.23
C ASP A 43 -7.84 -2.61 4.75
N VAL A 44 -8.01 -1.39 4.24
CA VAL A 44 -7.82 -1.11 2.80
C VAL A 44 -6.81 0.00 2.57
N VAL A 45 -5.78 -0.29 1.77
CA VAL A 45 -4.84 0.69 1.23
C VAL A 45 -5.13 0.92 -0.25
N ARG A 46 -5.41 2.15 -0.64
CA ARG A 46 -5.84 2.51 -2.00
C ARG A 46 -4.70 3.16 -2.79
N LEU A 47 -4.40 2.56 -3.94
CA LEU A 47 -3.50 3.08 -4.96
C LEU A 47 -4.31 3.82 -6.02
N MET A 48 -3.94 5.06 -6.25
CA MET A 48 -4.53 5.94 -7.27
C MET A 48 -3.48 6.93 -7.80
N PRO A 49 -2.37 6.43 -8.37
CA PRO A 49 -1.33 7.28 -8.91
C PRO A 49 -1.84 8.10 -10.11
N ALA A 50 -1.07 9.11 -10.50
CA ALA A 50 -1.32 9.84 -11.73
C ALA A 50 -1.19 8.93 -12.96
N LEU A 51 -2.05 9.10 -13.97
CA LEU A 51 -2.09 8.21 -15.15
C LEU A 51 -0.87 8.33 -16.08
N ASN A 52 0.02 9.29 -15.80
CA ASN A 52 1.25 9.53 -16.53
C ASN A 52 2.50 9.04 -15.76
N LEU A 53 2.35 8.20 -14.73
CA LEU A 53 3.52 7.61 -14.05
C LEU A 53 4.31 6.69 -15.01
N GLY A 54 5.62 6.66 -14.83
CA GLY A 54 6.51 5.72 -15.52
C GLY A 54 6.65 4.40 -14.76
N ASP A 55 7.16 3.39 -15.45
CA ASP A 55 7.43 2.06 -14.88
C ASP A 55 8.45 2.13 -13.72
N ASP A 56 9.37 3.10 -13.76
CA ASP A 56 10.35 3.35 -12.70
C ASP A 56 9.70 3.65 -11.34
N VAL A 57 8.60 4.41 -11.35
CA VAL A 57 7.82 4.71 -10.14
C VAL A 57 7.10 3.46 -9.64
N VAL A 58 6.59 2.62 -10.55
CA VAL A 58 5.94 1.35 -10.20
C VAL A 58 6.95 0.40 -9.55
N GLU A 59 8.12 0.24 -10.16
CA GLU A 59 9.20 -0.59 -9.63
C GLU A 59 9.68 -0.09 -8.26
N ALA A 60 9.84 1.23 -8.08
CA ALA A 60 10.19 1.80 -6.79
C ALA A 60 9.14 1.48 -5.71
N PHE A 61 7.84 1.62 -6.03
CA PHE A 61 6.76 1.25 -5.11
C PHE A 61 6.76 -0.25 -4.79
N LEU A 62 6.87 -1.11 -5.81
CA LEU A 62 6.87 -2.56 -5.63
C LEU A 62 8.10 -3.04 -4.83
N GLY A 63 9.25 -2.39 -4.98
CA GLY A 63 10.44 -2.65 -4.19
C GLY A 63 10.30 -2.24 -2.71
N ALA A 64 9.63 -1.12 -2.45
CA ALA A 64 9.42 -0.63 -1.08
C ALA A 64 8.26 -1.33 -0.34
N LEU A 65 7.24 -1.79 -1.06
CA LEU A 65 5.99 -2.30 -0.48
C LEU A 65 6.17 -3.44 0.54
N PRO A 66 7.02 -4.47 0.32
CA PRO A 66 7.23 -5.52 1.31
C PRO A 66 7.69 -4.97 2.66
N GLY A 67 8.72 -4.11 2.67
CA GLY A 67 9.25 -3.52 3.90
C GLY A 67 8.25 -2.61 4.62
N ILE A 68 7.43 -1.88 3.86
CA ILE A 68 6.31 -1.08 4.42
C ILE A 68 5.30 -2.00 5.13
N LEU A 69 4.95 -3.14 4.53
CA LEU A 69 3.99 -4.08 5.10
C LEU A 69 4.56 -4.83 6.31
N ASP A 70 5.85 -5.18 6.29
CA ASP A 70 6.55 -5.77 7.44
C ASP A 70 6.55 -4.79 8.63
N GLN A 71 6.96 -3.53 8.42
CA GLN A 71 6.97 -2.50 9.48
C GLN A 71 5.58 -2.25 10.08
N ALA A 72 4.53 -2.25 9.25
CA ALA A 72 3.17 -2.06 9.72
C ALA A 72 2.69 -3.24 10.59
N ALA A 73 3.12 -4.46 10.28
CA ALA A 73 2.81 -5.64 11.07
C ALA A 73 3.58 -5.67 12.41
N ASP A 74 4.84 -5.20 12.43
CA ASP A 74 5.68 -5.17 13.63
C ASP A 74 5.27 -4.09 14.65
N THR A 75 4.52 -3.07 14.22
CA THR A 75 4.08 -1.95 15.06
C THR A 75 2.71 -2.20 15.73
N ALA A 76 2.01 -3.27 15.35
CA ALA A 76 0.68 -3.65 15.85
C ALA A 76 0.75 -4.45 17.17
#